data_AF-A0A9X2XXT3-F1
#
_entry.id   AF-A0A9X2XXT3-F1
#
_cell.length_a   1.000
_cell.length_b   1.000
_cell.length_c   1.000
_cell.angle_alpha   90.00
_cell.angle_beta   90.00
_cell.angle_gamma   90.00
#
_symmetry.space_group_name_H-M   'P 1'
#
loop_
_entity.id
_entity.type
_entity.pdbx_description
1 polymer ?
#
loop_
_entity_poly.entity_id
_entity_poly.type
_entity_poly.pdbx_seq_one_letter_code
_entity_poly.pdbx_strand_id
1 'polypeptide(L)'
;MGHFTIDLPDNRHGDVRWGKVRKLQFPFLWLTRKNRDEKMGYIIKVNPAVDGVSMFQLFKTKEGKWFQDPDERKQVEDKITLAIKDAIEKHEQTT
;
A
#
# COMPACT_ATOMS: atom_id res chain seq x y z
N MET A 1 5.45 -11.49 -5.96
CA MET A 1 4.56 -10.31 -5.96
C MET A 1 3.18 -10.83 -6.32
N GLY A 2 2.14 -10.39 -5.61
CA GLY A 2 0.75 -10.80 -5.86
C GLY A 2 -0.04 -9.67 -6.52
N HIS A 3 -1.20 -10.01 -7.06
CA HIS A 3 -2.16 -9.03 -7.53
C HIS A 3 -3.58 -9.51 -7.24
N PHE A 4 -4.49 -8.58 -7.03
CA PHE A 4 -5.93 -8.83 -6.89
C PHE A 4 -6.70 -7.56 -7.25
N THR A 5 -7.98 -7.70 -7.52
CA THR A 5 -8.87 -6.57 -7.79
C THR A 5 -9.72 -6.27 -6.56
N ILE A 6 -9.96 -5.00 -6.29
CA ILE A 6 -10.88 -4.54 -5.25
C ILE A 6 -11.99 -3.70 -5.86
N ASP A 7 -13.17 -3.84 -5.30
CA ASP A 7 -14.30 -2.97 -5.57
C ASP A 7 -14.26 -1.79 -4.62
N LEU A 8 -14.32 -0.59 -5.20
CA LEU A 8 -14.30 0.68 -4.49
C LEU A 8 -15.67 1.38 -4.61
N PRO A 9 -15.96 2.33 -3.70
CA PRO A 9 -17.16 3.17 -3.81
C PRO A 9 -17.27 3.84 -5.18
N ASP A 10 -18.49 4.18 -5.58
CA ASP A 10 -18.83 4.78 -6.88
C ASP A 10 -18.59 3.87 -8.11
N ASN A 11 -18.80 2.55 -7.98
CA ASN A 11 -18.56 1.56 -9.05
C ASN A 11 -17.13 1.60 -9.62
N ARG A 12 -16.17 2.03 -8.80
CA ARG A 12 -14.76 2.09 -9.19
C ARG A 12 -14.13 0.74 -8.92
N HIS A 13 -13.19 0.36 -9.78
CA HIS A 13 -12.42 -0.87 -9.61
C HIS A 13 -10.94 -0.50 -9.47
N GLY A 14 -10.29 -1.14 -8.52
CA GLY A 14 -8.86 -0.97 -8.25
C GLY A 14 -8.08 -2.25 -8.56
N ASP A 15 -7.06 -2.18 -9.40
CA ASP A 15 -6.04 -3.23 -9.51
C ASP A 15 -5.00 -3.01 -8.41
N VAL A 16 -4.92 -3.94 -7.47
CA VAL A 16 -3.97 -3.92 -6.35
C VAL A 16 -2.84 -4.87 -6.66
N ARG A 17 -1.62 -4.35 -6.71
CA ARG A 17 -0.38 -5.12 -6.80
C ARG A 17 0.40 -5.00 -5.51
N TRP A 18 0.86 -6.11 -4.96
CA TRP A 18 1.59 -6.10 -3.70
C TRP A 18 2.89 -6.88 -3.73
N GLY A 19 3.84 -6.43 -2.92
CA GLY A 19 5.16 -7.03 -2.85
C GLY A 19 5.96 -6.57 -1.64
N LYS A 20 7.02 -7.32 -1.33
CA LYS A 20 7.98 -6.94 -0.28
C LYS A 20 8.83 -5.78 -0.77
N VAL A 21 8.83 -4.69 -0.02
CA VAL A 21 9.67 -3.51 -0.25
C VAL A 21 10.77 -3.50 0.80
N ARG A 22 12.01 -3.36 0.35
CA ARG A 22 13.20 -3.23 1.20
C ARG A 22 13.88 -1.90 0.89
N LYS A 23 14.16 -1.12 1.92
CA LYS A 23 14.93 0.12 1.76
C LYS A 23 16.38 -0.25 1.47
N LEU A 24 16.93 0.22 0.35
CA LEU A 24 18.33 -0.02 0.00
C LEU A 24 19.19 0.76 1.02
N GLN A 25 19.78 0.06 1.98
CA GLN A 25 20.73 0.68 2.91
C GLN A 25 22.07 0.84 2.20
N PHE A 26 22.58 2.07 2.12
CA PHE A 26 23.95 2.32 1.68
C PHE A 26 24.94 1.60 2.62
N PRO A 27 26.01 0.98 2.10
CA PRO A 27 26.88 0.08 2.87
C PRO A 27 27.62 0.73 4.05
N PHE A 28 27.63 2.06 4.18
CA PHE A 28 28.37 2.79 5.21
C PHE A 28 27.64 2.98 6.55
N LEU A 29 26.36 2.54 6.68
CA LEU A 29 25.55 2.72 7.89
C LEU A 29 25.21 1.38 8.58
N TRP A 30 26.19 0.48 8.67
CA TRP A 30 25.99 -0.92 9.06
C TRP A 30 25.65 -1.18 10.54
N LEU A 31 25.62 -0.15 11.39
CA LEU A 31 25.53 -0.30 12.85
C LEU A 31 24.16 -0.02 13.48
N THR A 32 23.13 0.42 12.74
CA THR A 32 21.81 0.66 13.35
C THR A 32 20.68 -0.01 12.59
N ARG A 33 20.08 -1.03 13.24
CA ARG A 33 18.75 -1.64 12.96
C ARG A 33 18.64 -2.50 11.69
N LYS A 34 19.27 -3.67 11.75
CA LYS A 34 19.22 -4.73 10.73
C LYS A 34 17.86 -5.46 10.56
N ASN A 35 16.77 -5.02 11.21
CA ASN A 35 15.51 -5.79 11.25
C ASN A 35 14.21 -4.99 11.00
N ARG A 36 14.29 -3.67 10.72
CA ARG A 36 13.10 -2.81 10.66
C ARG A 36 12.51 -2.56 9.27
N ASP A 37 13.21 -2.93 8.20
CA ASP A 37 12.93 -2.37 6.87
C ASP A 37 12.27 -3.32 5.87
N GLU A 38 11.71 -4.46 6.32
CA GLU A 38 10.89 -5.31 5.43
C GLU A 38 9.42 -4.94 5.59
N LYS A 39 8.90 -4.17 4.63
CA LYS A 39 7.51 -3.72 4.56
C LYS A 39 6.80 -4.35 3.37
N MET A 40 5.47 -4.35 3.41
CA MET A 40 4.64 -4.74 2.28
C MET A 40 4.17 -3.47 1.58
N GLY A 41 4.55 -3.30 0.32
CA GLY A 41 4.08 -2.21 -0.52
C GLY A 41 2.90 -2.69 -1.36
N TYR A 42 1.90 -1.84 -1.48
CA TYR A 42 0.68 -2.02 -2.27
C TYR A 42 0.59 -0.84 -3.25
N ILE A 43 0.49 -1.14 -4.53
CA ILE A 43 0.25 -0.17 -5.59
C ILE A 43 -1.16 -0.41 -6.09
N ILE A 44 -2.01 0.59 -5.99
CA ILE A 44 -3.42 0.50 -6.35
C ILE A 44 -3.67 1.43 -7.52
N LYS A 45 -4.09 0.85 -8.65
CA LYS A 45 -4.50 1.61 -9.84
C LYS A 45 -6.01 1.65 -9.88
N VAL A 46 -6.59 2.82 -9.63
CA VAL A 46 -8.03 3.05 -9.72
C VAL A 46 -8.32 3.74 -11.03
N ASN A 47 -9.18 3.13 -11.85
CA ASN A 47 -9.72 3.79 -13.04
C ASN A 47 -11.05 4.45 -12.65
N PRO A 48 -11.09 5.79 -12.46
CA PRO A 48 -12.36 6.47 -12.30
C PRO A 48 -13.12 6.47 -13.63
N ALA A 49 -14.45 6.50 -13.54
CA ALA A 49 -15.35 6.55 -14.69
C ALA A 49 -15.26 7.89 -15.46
N VAL A 50 -14.67 8.93 -14.88
CA VAL A 50 -14.53 10.27 -15.46
C VAL A 50 -13.05 10.65 -15.42
N ASP A 51 -12.43 10.63 -16.59
CA ASP A 51 -11.05 10.97 -16.95
C ASP A 51 -9.95 10.93 -15.86
N GLY A 52 -9.05 9.93 -16.00
CA GLY A 52 -7.70 9.95 -15.42
C GLY A 52 -7.40 8.78 -14.49
N VAL A 53 -6.42 7.93 -14.83
CA VAL A 53 -5.98 6.83 -13.95
C VAL A 53 -5.38 7.41 -12.66
N SER A 54 -6.01 7.13 -11.52
CA SER A 54 -5.51 7.54 -10.20
C SER A 54 -4.70 6.39 -9.60
N MET A 55 -3.39 6.61 -9.43
CA MET A 55 -2.50 5.63 -8.81
C MET A 55 -2.26 6.00 -7.34
N PHE A 56 -2.63 5.10 -6.45
CA PHE A 56 -2.37 5.20 -5.02
C PHE A 56 -1.24 4.24 -4.63
N GLN A 57 -0.41 4.66 -3.68
CA GLN A 57 0.63 3.83 -3.09
C GLN A 57 0.38 3.75 -1.60
N LEU A 58 0.39 2.53 -1.08
CA LEU A 58 0.21 2.25 0.34
C LEU A 58 1.29 1.30 0.83
N PHE A 59 1.75 1.51 2.05
CA PHE A 59 2.78 0.70 2.68
C PHE A 59 2.26 0.20 4.02
N LYS A 60 2.26 -1.11 4.19
CA LYS A 60 1.91 -1.79 5.44
C LYS A 60 3.18 -2.26 6.14
N THR A 61 3.36 -1.87 7.39
CA THR A 61 4.45 -2.37 8.24
C THR A 61 4.09 -3.73 8.84
N LYS A 62 5.10 -4.45 9.36
CA LYS A 62 4.86 -5.70 10.11
C LYS A 62 3.99 -5.49 11.35
N GLU A 63 3.93 -4.27 11.88
CA GLU A 63 3.06 -3.89 13.00
C GLU A 63 1.59 -3.64 12.57
N GLY A 64 1.27 -3.76 11.28
CA GLY A 64 -0.07 -3.51 10.75
C GLY A 64 -0.40 -2.03 10.53
N LYS A 65 0.59 -1.14 10.61
CA LYS A 65 0.40 0.30 10.36
C LYS A 65 0.45 0.60 8.87
N TRP A 66 -0.42 1.50 8.41
CA TRP A 66 -0.56 1.90 7.02
C TRP A 66 -0.05 3.32 6.79
N PHE A 67 0.70 3.51 5.70
CA PHE A 67 1.27 4.78 5.31
C PHE A 67 1.12 5.00 3.81
N GLN A 68 0.95 6.26 3.38
CA GLN A 68 0.95 6.60 1.95
C GLN A 68 2.37 6.69 1.37
N ASP A 69 3.35 6.95 2.24
CA ASP A 69 4.76 7.07 1.87
C ASP A 69 5.61 5.92 2.43
N PRO A 70 6.67 5.51 1.71
CA PRO A 70 7.60 4.49 2.20
C PRO A 70 8.37 4.95 3.45
N ASP A 71 8.50 6.27 3.62
CA ASP A 71 9.15 6.93 4.75
C ASP A 71 8.22 7.20 5.95
N GLU A 72 6.98 6.69 5.94
CA GLU A 72 6.01 6.82 7.04
C GLU A 72 5.60 8.27 7.38
N ARG A 73 5.85 9.22 6.47
CA ARG A 73 5.64 10.65 6.71
C ARG A 73 4.19 11.09 6.58
N LYS A 74 3.38 10.34 5.82
CA LYS A 74 1.95 10.61 5.61
C LYS A 74 1.12 9.42 6.04
N GLN A 75 0.24 9.66 7.01
CA GLN A 75 -0.79 8.71 7.39
C GLN A 75 -1.92 8.71 6.35
N VAL A 76 -2.67 7.62 6.34
CA VAL A 76 -3.83 7.45 5.46
C VAL A 76 -4.98 8.30 6.00
N GLU A 77 -5.21 9.47 5.42
CA GLU A 77 -6.30 10.39 5.83
C GLU A 77 -7.39 10.55 4.76
N ASP A 78 -7.08 10.27 3.48
CA ASP A 78 -8.06 10.43 2.40
C ASP A 78 -9.14 9.35 2.43
N LYS A 79 -10.40 9.75 2.20
CA LYS A 79 -11.56 8.84 2.16
C LYS A 79 -11.39 7.67 1.18
N ILE A 80 -10.82 7.93 0.00
CA ILE A 80 -10.55 6.89 -1.01
C ILE A 80 -9.48 5.92 -0.50
N THR A 81 -8.42 6.44 0.11
CA THR A 81 -7.33 5.63 0.63
C THR A 81 -7.76 4.77 1.83
N LEU A 82 -8.68 5.27 2.67
CA LEU A 82 -9.35 4.48 3.71
C LEU A 82 -10.21 3.35 3.10
N ALA A 83 -11.00 3.64 2.06
CA ALA A 83 -11.78 2.61 1.37
C ALA A 83 -10.90 1.52 0.74
N ILE A 84 -9.77 1.92 0.15
CA ILE A 84 -8.76 0.98 -0.38
C ILE A 84 -8.18 0.12 0.74
N LYS A 85 -7.80 0.73 1.86
CA LYS A 85 -7.28 0.01 3.04
C LYS A 85 -8.28 -1.05 3.51
N ASP A 86 -9.53 -0.67 3.73
CA ASP A 86 -10.58 -1.57 4.21
C ASP A 86 -10.83 -2.73 3.22
N ALA A 87 -10.81 -2.45 1.92
CA ALA A 87 -10.97 -3.48 0.90
C ALA A 87 -9.81 -4.50 0.91
N ILE A 88 -8.57 -4.02 1.07
CA ILE A 88 -7.39 -4.90 1.19
C ILE A 88 -7.47 -5.74 2.46
N GLU A 89 -7.83 -5.13 3.60
CA GLU A 89 -7.94 -5.86 4.88
C GLU A 89 -9.02 -6.95 4.83
N LYS A 90 -10.16 -6.70 4.19
CA LYS A 90 -11.20 -7.71 3.97
C LYS A 90 -10.71 -8.87 3.10
N HIS A 91 -9.95 -8.57 2.04
CA HIS A 91 -9.38 -9.60 1.19
C HIS A 91 -8.36 -10.46 1.94
N GLU A 92 -7.50 -9.85 2.76
CA GLU A 92 -6.52 -10.57 3.59
C GLU A 92 -7.17 -11.44 4.68
N GLN A 93 -8.36 -11.09 5.17
CA GLN A 93 -9.10 -11.93 6.13
C GLN A 93 -9.81 -13.12 5.47
N THR A 94 -10.10 -13.03 4.18
CA THR A 94 -10.84 -14.06 3.43
C THR A 94 -9.91 -15.11 2.80
N THR A 95 -8.61 -14.82 2.70
CA THR A 95 -7.58 -15.70 2.13
C THR A 95 -6.77 -16.39 3.22
#